data_AF-A0A0B1T8Y3-F1
#
_entry.id   AF-A0A0B1T8Y3-F1
#
_cell.length_a   1.000
_cell.length_b   1.000
_cell.length_c   1.000
_cell.angle_alpha   90.00
_cell.angle_beta   90.00
_cell.angle_gamma   90.00
#
_symmetry.space_group_name_H-M   'P 1'
#
loop_
_entity.id
_entity.type
_entity.pdbx_description
1 polymer ?
#
loop_
_entity_poly.entity_id
_entity_poly.type
_entity_poly.pdbx_seq_one_letter_code
_entity_poly.pdbx_strand_id
1 'polypeptide(L)'
;MDEFACSPHTVLNDPNGGWNPPEAAVDPHWTAVPRCLRQRNEITGYTPYGARAKDEFEEYQKFFSSEGLPVAPYLFVVARDNGSMIRPEYMRETVKILNHAMNNITMLNRVTGQNESFNQFCDSFCQLNEPIRQFYNGYVILTEPGAEPTSRIKLQYPISEYHSDLVKVYAYSQSYVEEEMVRGGIIMIPYLVVGFAIMCVCSIVSVMTRALYMHQENWYKIALAIMACLTPLLSCSTALATMFLCGVRFASILCVIPFLVLSIGEFTGILDNFAENG
;
A
#
# COMPACT_ATOMS: atom_id res chain seq x y z
N MET A 1 -3.47 13.26 5.48
CA MET A 1 -2.20 13.68 6.13
C MET A 1 -1.11 12.90 5.43
N ASP A 2 -0.19 13.58 4.78
CA ASP A 2 1.00 12.95 4.21
C ASP A 2 2.06 12.92 5.31
N GLU A 3 2.39 11.72 5.83
CA GLU A 3 3.41 11.58 6.86
C GLU A 3 4.81 11.66 6.24
N PHE A 4 5.35 12.87 6.31
CA PHE A 4 6.68 13.23 5.85
C PHE A 4 7.74 12.93 6.93
N ALA A 5 8.41 11.78 6.82
CA ALA A 5 9.55 11.47 7.68
C ALA A 5 10.83 12.18 7.16
N CYS A 6 11.29 13.19 7.89
CA CYS A 6 12.56 13.87 7.65
C CYS A 6 13.65 13.28 8.56
N SER A 7 14.55 12.46 8.01
CA SER A 7 15.77 12.04 8.72
C SER A 7 16.90 13.06 8.48
N PRO A 8 17.66 13.48 9.51
CA PRO A 8 18.77 14.43 9.34
C PRO A 8 20.06 13.82 8.77
N HIS A 9 20.12 12.49 8.52
CA HIS A 9 21.37 11.78 8.22
C HIS A 9 21.38 10.89 6.96
N THR A 10 20.39 10.99 6.07
CA THR A 10 20.43 10.24 4.79
C THR A 10 21.27 10.94 3.73
N VAL A 11 22.60 10.80 3.83
CA VAL A 11 23.52 10.99 2.69
C VAL A 11 23.67 9.66 1.96
N LEU A 12 23.06 9.54 0.79
CA LEU A 12 23.35 8.44 -0.14
C LEU A 12 24.61 8.80 -0.94
N ASN A 13 25.68 8.02 -0.74
CA ASN A 13 26.83 8.05 -1.63
C ASN A 13 26.48 7.27 -2.90
N ASP A 14 26.33 7.98 -4.02
CA ASP A 14 26.27 7.36 -5.34
C ASP A 14 27.68 6.87 -5.74
N PRO A 15 27.88 5.59 -6.11
CA PRO A 15 29.19 5.09 -6.56
C PRO A 15 29.68 5.71 -7.88
N ASN A 16 28.79 6.29 -8.69
CA ASN A 16 29.10 6.74 -10.05
C ASN A 16 28.85 8.25 -10.19
N GLY A 17 29.92 9.04 -10.26
CA GLY A 17 29.86 10.51 -10.27
C GLY A 17 29.29 11.15 -11.55
N GLY A 18 27.99 11.00 -11.80
CA GLY A 18 27.26 11.61 -12.92
C GLY A 18 26.05 12.42 -12.46
N TRP A 19 26.17 13.75 -12.40
CA TRP A 19 25.07 14.63 -12.00
C TRP A 19 23.99 14.77 -13.10
N ASN A 20 22.79 14.26 -12.82
CA ASN A 20 21.54 14.66 -13.49
C ASN A 20 20.42 14.71 -12.43
N PRO A 21 19.96 15.90 -11.99
CA PRO A 21 19.00 16.01 -10.90
C PRO A 21 17.54 15.87 -11.39
N PRO A 22 16.73 14.94 -10.85
CA PRO A 22 15.28 15.06 -10.93
C PRO A 22 14.81 16.20 -10.03
N GLU A 23 13.76 16.91 -10.45
CA GLU A 23 13.29 18.16 -9.85
C GLU A 23 13.09 18.08 -8.32
N ALA A 24 13.95 18.80 -7.59
CA ALA A 24 13.80 19.07 -6.17
C ALA A 24 14.09 20.56 -5.96
N ALA A 25 13.25 21.25 -5.19
CA ALA A 25 13.36 22.70 -4.99
C ALA A 25 14.72 23.07 -4.37
N VAL A 26 15.45 23.95 -5.04
CA VAL A 26 16.71 24.53 -4.55
C VAL A 26 16.38 25.85 -3.86
N ASP A 27 16.52 25.90 -2.54
CA ASP A 27 16.57 27.16 -1.80
C ASP A 27 17.91 27.86 -2.12
N PRO A 28 17.93 29.17 -2.43
CA PRO A 28 19.18 29.90 -2.69
C PRO A 28 20.10 30.00 -1.46
N HIS A 29 19.62 29.71 -0.25
CA HIS A 29 20.40 29.70 0.98
C HIS A 29 20.85 28.27 1.31
N TRP A 30 22.16 28.00 1.17
CA TRP A 30 22.82 26.70 1.38
C TRP A 30 22.60 26.13 2.79
N THR A 31 21.45 25.49 2.98
CA THR A 31 20.99 24.88 4.22
C THR A 31 20.58 23.45 3.92
N ALA A 32 20.90 22.52 4.82
CA ALA A 32 20.55 21.12 4.66
C ALA A 32 19.05 20.92 4.94
N VAL A 33 18.19 21.25 3.95
CA VAL A 33 16.77 20.90 3.99
C VAL A 33 16.68 19.38 4.04
N PRO A 34 16.22 18.77 5.15
CA PRO A 34 16.08 17.32 5.21
C PRO A 34 15.07 16.89 4.14
N ARG A 35 15.48 15.98 3.25
CA ARG A 35 14.61 15.51 2.16
C ARG A 35 13.56 14.58 2.74
N CYS A 36 12.44 15.16 3.19
CA CYS A 36 11.27 14.46 3.69
C CYS A 36 10.72 13.50 2.62
N LEU A 37 11.19 12.26 2.63
CA LEU A 37 10.74 11.21 1.73
C LEU A 37 9.33 10.79 2.18
N ARG A 38 8.35 10.96 1.29
CA ARG A 38 6.99 10.41 1.45
C ARG A 38 7.12 8.92 1.75
N GLN A 39 6.85 8.54 2.99
CA GLN A 39 6.90 7.14 3.38
C GLN A 39 5.81 6.39 2.59
N ARG A 40 6.22 5.39 1.82
CA ARG A 40 5.31 4.42 1.20
C ARG A 40 5.41 3.12 1.97
N ASN A 41 4.28 2.44 2.13
CA ASN A 41 4.26 1.07 2.63
C ASN A 41 5.10 0.20 1.70
N GLU A 42 6.08 -0.51 2.24
CA GLU A 42 6.96 -1.37 1.45
C GLU A 42 6.68 -2.85 1.77
N ILE A 43 6.20 -3.61 0.79
CA ILE A 43 5.74 -5.01 0.98
C ILE A 43 6.88 -5.92 1.50
N THR A 44 8.15 -5.57 1.24
CA THR A 44 9.34 -6.29 1.73
C THR A 44 9.41 -6.42 3.26
N GLY A 45 8.71 -5.54 3.99
CA GLY A 45 8.63 -5.54 5.46
C GLY A 45 7.95 -6.76 6.06
N TYR A 46 7.13 -7.49 5.29
CA TYR A 46 6.51 -8.75 5.73
C TYR A 46 7.44 -9.96 5.64
N THR A 47 8.63 -9.81 5.04
CA THR A 47 9.64 -10.88 4.94
C THR A 47 10.73 -10.67 6.00
N PRO A 48 11.06 -11.66 6.84
CA PRO A 48 12.05 -11.49 7.91
C PRO A 48 13.48 -11.19 7.39
N TYR A 49 14.32 -10.66 8.28
CA TYR A 49 15.75 -10.44 8.01
C TYR A 49 16.49 -11.78 7.91
N GLY A 50 17.42 -11.90 6.96
CA GLY A 50 18.13 -13.17 6.69
C GLY A 50 17.24 -14.28 6.10
N ALA A 51 16.06 -13.95 5.58
CA ALA A 51 15.23 -14.89 4.83
C ALA A 51 15.83 -15.13 3.45
N ARG A 52 16.06 -16.40 3.08
CA ARG A 52 16.57 -16.84 1.77
C ARG A 52 15.90 -16.18 0.56
N ALA A 53 14.61 -15.86 0.65
CA ALA A 53 13.86 -15.18 -0.40
C ALA A 53 14.38 -13.75 -0.70
N LYS A 54 15.08 -13.09 0.25
CA LYS A 54 15.75 -11.81 0.01
C LYS A 54 17.05 -12.01 -0.76
N ASP A 55 17.82 -13.04 -0.44
CA ASP A 55 19.06 -13.40 -1.16
C ASP A 55 18.74 -13.78 -2.62
N GLU A 56 17.69 -14.59 -2.83
CA GLU A 56 17.19 -14.96 -4.16
C GLU A 56 16.62 -13.76 -4.94
N PHE A 57 16.03 -12.77 -4.26
CA PHE A 57 15.56 -11.52 -4.87
C PHE A 57 16.69 -10.53 -5.18
N GLU A 58 17.76 -10.51 -4.38
CA GLU A 58 18.98 -9.73 -4.68
C GLU A 58 19.70 -10.31 -5.90
N GLU A 59 19.80 -11.64 -6.00
CA GLU A 59 20.42 -12.30 -7.16
C GLU A 59 19.54 -12.18 -8.43
N TYR A 60 18.21 -12.19 -8.29
CA TYR A 60 17.28 -11.86 -9.38
C TYR A 60 17.53 -10.44 -9.92
N GLN A 61 17.60 -9.43 -9.04
CA GLN A 61 17.86 -8.03 -9.41
C GLN A 61 19.20 -7.87 -10.14
N LYS A 62 20.27 -8.53 -9.66
CA LYS A 62 21.58 -8.55 -10.35
C LYS A 62 21.49 -9.20 -11.73
N PHE A 63 20.85 -10.37 -11.83
CA PHE A 63 20.72 -11.11 -13.10
C PHE A 63 19.97 -10.29 -14.16
N PHE A 64 18.88 -9.61 -13.78
CA PHE A 64 18.11 -8.75 -14.67
C PHE A 64 18.63 -7.30 -14.75
N SER A 65 19.72 -6.95 -14.05
CA SER A 65 20.27 -5.59 -13.97
C SER A 65 19.21 -4.52 -13.62
N SER A 66 18.26 -4.87 -12.76
CA SER A 66 17.11 -4.03 -12.38
C SER A 66 17.05 -3.85 -10.87
N GLU A 67 16.70 -2.64 -10.42
CA GLU A 67 16.60 -2.31 -8.99
C GLU A 67 15.14 -2.15 -8.54
N GLY A 68 14.80 -2.72 -7.39
CA GLY A 68 13.49 -2.60 -6.77
C GLY A 68 12.49 -3.71 -7.16
N LEU A 69 11.26 -3.57 -6.67
CA LEU A 69 10.20 -4.55 -6.92
C LEU A 69 9.70 -4.48 -8.38
N PRO A 70 9.62 -5.59 -9.12
CA PRO A 70 9.10 -5.60 -10.48
C PRO A 70 7.61 -5.25 -10.49
N VAL A 71 7.26 -4.08 -11.02
CA VAL A 71 5.87 -3.61 -11.11
C VAL A 71 5.18 -4.26 -12.31
N ALA A 72 4.54 -5.40 -12.07
CA ALA A 72 3.70 -6.06 -13.06
C ALA A 72 2.23 -5.56 -12.99
N PRO A 73 1.76 -4.78 -13.98
CA PRO A 73 0.33 -4.64 -14.25
C PRO A 73 -0.16 -5.87 -15.04
N TYR A 74 -1.36 -6.34 -14.73
CA TYR A 74 -1.93 -7.54 -15.36
C TYR A 74 -3.25 -7.20 -16.09
N LEU A 75 -4.03 -8.18 -16.56
CA LEU A 75 -5.43 -7.97 -17.02
C LEU A 75 -6.31 -9.22 -16.76
N PHE A 76 -7.46 -9.10 -16.08
CA PHE A 76 -8.49 -10.16 -16.07
C PHE A 76 -9.42 -9.96 -17.24
N VAL A 77 -9.93 -11.04 -17.83
CA VAL A 77 -11.11 -10.96 -18.69
C VAL A 77 -12.05 -12.09 -18.31
N VAL A 78 -13.27 -11.74 -17.92
CA VAL A 78 -14.32 -12.62 -17.39
C VAL A 78 -15.61 -12.35 -18.15
N ALA A 79 -16.35 -13.40 -18.50
CA ALA A 79 -17.54 -13.26 -19.34
C ALA A 79 -18.66 -12.49 -18.60
N ARG A 80 -19.28 -11.48 -19.24
CA ARG A 80 -20.31 -10.67 -18.57
C ARG A 80 -21.50 -11.52 -18.12
N ASP A 81 -21.85 -12.54 -18.91
CA ASP A 81 -22.93 -13.52 -18.68
C ASP A 81 -22.57 -14.62 -17.67
N ASN A 82 -21.37 -14.59 -17.08
CA ASN A 82 -20.86 -15.61 -16.16
C ASN A 82 -20.65 -17.01 -16.80
N GLY A 83 -20.59 -17.07 -18.14
CA GLY A 83 -20.32 -18.28 -18.92
C GLY A 83 -18.83 -18.49 -19.26
N SER A 84 -18.55 -19.37 -20.22
CA SER A 84 -17.18 -19.70 -20.63
C SER A 84 -16.53 -18.60 -21.46
N MET A 85 -15.31 -18.22 -21.10
CA MET A 85 -14.48 -17.27 -21.87
C MET A 85 -13.95 -17.83 -23.20
N ILE A 86 -13.98 -19.15 -23.41
CA ILE A 86 -13.38 -19.82 -24.59
C ILE A 86 -14.12 -19.50 -25.91
N ARG A 87 -15.39 -19.07 -25.82
CA ARG A 87 -16.23 -18.76 -26.98
C ARG A 87 -15.57 -17.73 -27.93
N PRO A 88 -15.69 -17.89 -29.26
CA PRO A 88 -14.90 -17.13 -30.23
C PRO A 88 -15.11 -15.61 -30.14
N GLU A 89 -16.33 -15.16 -29.84
CA GLU A 89 -16.67 -13.74 -29.67
C GLU A 89 -16.06 -13.13 -28.39
N TYR A 90 -15.98 -13.90 -27.30
CA TYR A 90 -15.34 -13.48 -26.04
C TYR A 90 -13.81 -13.47 -26.17
N MET A 91 -13.23 -14.48 -26.81
CA MET A 91 -11.78 -14.53 -27.09
C MET A 91 -11.34 -13.43 -28.08
N ARG A 92 -12.16 -13.10 -29.08
CA ARG A 92 -11.86 -12.01 -30.03
C ARG A 92 -11.77 -10.66 -29.33
N GLU A 93 -12.73 -10.33 -28.46
CA GLU A 93 -12.66 -9.11 -27.66
C GLU A 93 -11.50 -9.15 -26.65
N THR A 94 -11.18 -10.31 -26.07
CA THR A 94 -10.00 -10.50 -25.21
C THR A 94 -8.69 -10.16 -25.94
N VAL A 95 -8.49 -10.65 -27.16
CA VAL A 95 -7.29 -10.36 -27.98
C VAL A 95 -7.26 -8.89 -28.43
N LYS A 96 -8.41 -8.29 -28.73
CA LYS A 96 -8.54 -6.86 -29.06
C LYS A 96 -8.18 -5.96 -27.87
N ILE A 97 -8.66 -6.30 -26.67
CA ILE A 97 -8.31 -5.60 -25.42
C ILE A 97 -6.82 -5.74 -25.11
N LEU A 98 -6.24 -6.95 -25.26
CA LEU A 98 -4.80 -7.19 -25.11
C LEU A 98 -3.97 -6.31 -26.06
N ASN A 99 -4.31 -6.28 -27.35
CA ASN A 99 -3.62 -5.46 -28.34
C ASN A 99 -3.73 -3.95 -28.03
N HIS A 100 -4.89 -3.49 -27.52
CA HIS A 100 -5.09 -2.11 -27.12
C HIS A 100 -4.26 -1.75 -25.88
N ALA A 101 -4.26 -2.61 -24.86
CA ALA A 101 -3.47 -2.41 -23.64
C ALA A 101 -1.95 -2.35 -23.90
N MET A 102 -1.45 -3.16 -24.84
CA MET A 102 -0.02 -3.21 -25.16
C MET A 102 0.50 -2.05 -26.04
N ASN A 103 -0.37 -1.46 -26.89
CA ASN A 103 0.07 -0.50 -27.92
C ASN A 103 -0.59 0.88 -27.84
N ASN A 104 -1.85 0.99 -27.39
CA ASN A 104 -2.60 2.24 -27.40
C ASN A 104 -2.60 2.96 -26.04
N ILE A 105 -2.45 2.22 -24.93
CA ILE A 105 -2.23 2.83 -23.62
C ILE A 105 -0.79 3.32 -23.57
N THR A 106 -0.62 4.64 -23.55
CA THR A 106 0.66 5.31 -23.39
C THR A 106 0.78 5.97 -22.02
N MET A 107 1.99 6.02 -21.47
CA MET A 107 2.34 6.74 -20.26
C MET A 107 3.44 7.75 -20.57
N LEU A 108 3.36 8.93 -19.95
CA LEU A 108 4.42 9.93 -20.05
C LEU A 108 5.62 9.46 -19.22
N ASN A 109 6.68 9.01 -19.91
CA ASN A 109 7.95 8.76 -19.31
C ASN A 109 8.61 10.09 -18.93
N ARG A 110 8.78 10.33 -17.63
CA ARG A 110 9.32 11.59 -17.08
C ARG A 110 10.81 11.81 -17.37
N VAL A 111 11.54 10.77 -17.78
CA VAL A 111 12.98 10.84 -18.08
C VAL A 111 13.22 11.18 -19.55
N THR A 112 12.47 10.57 -20.47
CA THR A 112 12.56 10.84 -21.91
C THR A 112 11.69 12.01 -22.37
N GLY A 113 10.67 12.37 -21.58
CA GLY A 113 9.67 13.39 -21.93
C GLY A 113 8.64 12.92 -22.97
N GLN A 114 8.59 11.61 -23.29
CA GLN A 114 7.76 11.05 -24.35
C GLN A 114 6.60 10.20 -23.82
N ASN A 115 5.51 10.13 -24.59
CA ASN A 115 4.38 9.24 -24.31
C ASN A 115 4.67 7.85 -24.90
N GLU A 116 5.19 6.95 -24.07
CA GLU A 116 5.62 5.61 -24.45
C GLU A 116 4.50 4.59 -24.19
N SER A 117 4.27 3.68 -25.14
CA SER A 117 3.34 2.55 -24.96
C SER A 117 3.96 1.46 -24.08
N PHE A 118 3.14 0.53 -23.56
CA PHE A 118 3.64 -0.61 -22.79
C PHE A 118 4.74 -1.38 -23.53
N ASN A 119 4.59 -1.62 -24.83
CA ASN A 119 5.61 -2.27 -25.67
C ASN A 119 6.92 -1.47 -25.86
N GLN A 120 7.02 -0.23 -25.36
CA GLN A 120 8.20 0.63 -25.46
C GLN A 120 8.89 0.87 -24.11
N PHE A 121 8.13 0.97 -23.01
CA PHE A 121 8.72 1.12 -21.66
C PHE A 121 8.91 -0.22 -20.93
N CYS A 122 8.26 -1.30 -21.38
CA CYS A 122 8.46 -2.62 -20.80
C CYS A 122 9.86 -3.16 -21.10
N ASP A 123 10.57 -3.55 -20.04
CA ASP A 123 11.89 -4.16 -20.08
C ASP A 123 11.81 -5.69 -20.28
N SER A 124 11.17 -6.38 -19.33
CA SER A 124 11.19 -7.84 -19.24
C SER A 124 9.81 -8.48 -19.49
N PHE A 125 9.79 -9.61 -20.21
CA PHE A 125 8.62 -10.45 -20.48
C PHE A 125 7.43 -9.77 -21.20
N CYS A 126 7.66 -8.72 -21.98
CA CYS A 126 6.62 -7.93 -22.65
C CYS A 126 5.69 -8.74 -23.58
N GLN A 127 6.16 -9.89 -24.10
CA GLN A 127 5.38 -10.81 -24.93
C GLN A 127 4.79 -12.01 -24.15
N LEU A 128 4.69 -11.97 -22.81
CA LEU A 128 4.17 -13.06 -21.99
C LEU A 128 2.77 -13.56 -22.42
N ASN A 129 1.95 -12.66 -22.97
CA ASN A 129 0.59 -12.92 -23.43
C ASN A 129 0.48 -13.47 -24.87
N GLU A 130 1.59 -13.65 -25.58
CA GLU A 130 1.63 -14.18 -26.96
C GLU A 130 0.91 -15.55 -27.11
N PRO A 131 1.01 -16.51 -26.15
CA PRO A 131 0.27 -17.77 -26.22
C PRO A 131 -1.25 -17.63 -26.25
N ILE A 132 -1.82 -16.52 -25.74
CA ILE A 132 -3.27 -16.25 -25.82
C ILE A 132 -3.67 -15.95 -27.27
N ARG A 133 -2.83 -15.18 -27.98
CA ARG A 133 -2.99 -14.90 -29.41
C ARG A 133 -2.87 -16.19 -30.23
N GLN A 134 -1.88 -17.04 -29.93
CA GLN A 134 -1.74 -18.33 -30.61
C GLN A 134 -2.88 -19.29 -30.31
N PHE A 135 -3.41 -19.31 -29.08
CA PHE A 135 -4.60 -20.10 -28.75
C PHE A 135 -5.83 -19.63 -29.51
N TYR A 136 -6.09 -18.31 -29.62
CA TYR A 136 -7.19 -17.81 -30.45
C TYR A 136 -7.01 -18.17 -31.93
N ASN A 137 -5.80 -17.99 -32.49
CA ASN A 137 -5.51 -18.35 -33.88
C ASN A 137 -5.76 -19.85 -34.13
N GLY A 138 -5.23 -20.73 -33.26
CA GLY A 138 -5.44 -22.17 -33.35
C GLY A 138 -6.89 -22.57 -33.14
N TYR A 139 -7.61 -21.93 -32.22
CA TYR A 139 -9.03 -22.19 -31.97
C TYR A 139 -9.91 -21.78 -33.16
N VAL A 140 -9.61 -20.66 -33.83
CA VAL A 140 -10.28 -20.27 -35.07
C VAL A 140 -10.09 -21.35 -36.14
N ILE A 141 -8.85 -21.80 -36.38
CA ILE A 141 -8.55 -22.88 -37.34
C ILE A 141 -9.28 -24.18 -36.97
N LEU A 142 -9.31 -24.55 -35.68
CA LEU A 142 -10.05 -25.73 -35.20
C LEU A 142 -11.58 -25.58 -35.24
N THR A 143 -12.10 -24.37 -35.44
CA THR A 143 -13.54 -24.08 -35.58
C THR A 143 -13.94 -23.95 -37.06
N GLU A 144 -13.00 -23.90 -37.99
CA GLU A 144 -13.28 -23.99 -39.43
C GLU A 144 -13.77 -25.41 -39.77
N PRO A 145 -14.78 -25.56 -40.66
CA PRO A 145 -15.42 -26.84 -40.96
C PRO A 145 -14.50 -27.75 -41.79
N GLY A 146 -13.60 -28.45 -41.09
CA GLY A 146 -12.67 -29.43 -41.67
C GLY A 146 -11.45 -29.78 -40.81
N ALA A 147 -11.23 -29.16 -39.65
CA ALA A 147 -10.03 -29.35 -38.84
C ALA A 147 -10.20 -30.37 -37.69
N GLU A 148 -9.21 -31.25 -37.51
CA GLU A 148 -9.13 -32.25 -36.42
C GLU A 148 -8.60 -31.63 -35.11
N PRO A 149 -9.30 -31.75 -33.96
CA PRO A 149 -8.95 -31.06 -32.72
C PRO A 149 -7.87 -31.79 -31.89
N THR A 150 -6.69 -31.20 -31.77
CA THR A 150 -5.61 -31.70 -30.88
C THR A 150 -5.55 -30.95 -29.55
N SER A 151 -5.40 -31.68 -28.44
CA SER A 151 -5.69 -31.20 -27.08
C SER A 151 -4.43 -31.03 -26.21
N ARG A 152 -3.95 -29.80 -25.98
CA ARG A 152 -2.67 -29.60 -25.26
C ARG A 152 -2.37 -28.27 -24.54
N ILE A 153 -3.35 -27.59 -23.95
CA ILE A 153 -3.12 -26.27 -23.29
C ILE A 153 -3.59 -26.24 -21.81
N LYS A 154 -2.82 -25.56 -20.95
CA LYS A 154 -3.13 -25.18 -19.56
C LYS A 154 -2.81 -23.70 -19.33
N LEU A 155 -3.52 -23.02 -18.42
CA LEU A 155 -3.47 -21.56 -18.19
C LEU A 155 -3.62 -21.20 -16.70
N GLN A 156 -3.07 -20.07 -16.23
CA GLN A 156 -3.24 -19.52 -14.87
C GLN A 156 -2.96 -17.98 -14.84
N TYR A 157 -3.54 -17.22 -13.88
CA TYR A 157 -3.64 -15.73 -13.86
C TYR A 157 -3.64 -15.13 -12.42
N PRO A 158 -3.11 -13.90 -12.17
CA PRO A 158 -3.92 -12.69 -11.76
C PRO A 158 -3.33 -11.27 -12.14
N ILE A 159 -4.00 -10.07 -12.23
CA ILE A 159 -5.09 -9.55 -13.15
C ILE A 159 -5.51 -8.02 -13.01
N SER A 160 -5.64 -7.16 -14.07
CA SER A 160 -6.18 -5.73 -14.04
C SER A 160 -7.44 -5.38 -14.96
N GLU A 161 -7.94 -4.11 -15.10
CA GLU A 161 -9.34 -3.66 -15.49
C GLU A 161 -9.57 -2.78 -16.76
N TYR A 162 -10.79 -2.85 -17.35
CA TYR A 162 -11.33 -2.11 -18.53
C TYR A 162 -12.88 -2.33 -18.68
N HIS A 163 -13.61 -1.53 -19.48
CA HIS A 163 -15.07 -1.69 -19.71
C HIS A 163 -15.43 -2.15 -21.13
N SER A 164 -16.11 -3.30 -21.26
CA SER A 164 -16.68 -3.80 -22.53
C SER A 164 -18.07 -4.45 -22.31
N ASP A 165 -18.94 -4.41 -23.31
CA ASP A 165 -20.31 -4.95 -23.19
C ASP A 165 -20.34 -6.48 -23.12
N LEU A 166 -19.34 -7.18 -23.69
CA LEU A 166 -19.27 -8.64 -23.64
C LEU A 166 -18.45 -9.16 -22.45
N VAL A 167 -17.43 -8.41 -21.99
CA VAL A 167 -16.49 -8.88 -20.96
C VAL A 167 -16.30 -7.88 -19.83
N LYS A 168 -16.26 -8.42 -18.61
CA LYS A 168 -15.80 -7.76 -17.38
C LYS A 168 -14.30 -7.96 -17.25
N VAL A 169 -13.61 -7.00 -16.66
CA VAL A 169 -12.14 -6.90 -16.58
C VAL A 169 -11.86 -6.28 -15.18
N TYR A 170 -10.80 -6.64 -14.42
CA TYR A 170 -10.73 -6.37 -12.96
C TYR A 170 -9.33 -6.06 -12.40
N ALA A 171 -9.16 -4.99 -11.62
CA ALA A 171 -7.89 -4.26 -11.32
C ALA A 171 -6.87 -4.92 -10.34
N TYR A 172 -5.58 -4.99 -10.71
CA TYR A 172 -4.45 -5.34 -9.83
C TYR A 172 -3.08 -4.92 -10.41
N SER A 173 -2.22 -4.45 -9.51
CA SER A 173 -0.77 -4.29 -9.62
C SER A 173 -0.22 -4.24 -8.18
N GLN A 174 1.05 -4.57 -7.95
CA GLN A 174 1.64 -4.49 -6.60
C GLN A 174 1.50 -3.08 -6.00
N SER A 175 1.77 -2.03 -6.79
CA SER A 175 1.62 -0.63 -6.35
C SER A 175 0.18 -0.24 -6.01
N TYR A 176 -0.82 -0.89 -6.61
CA TYR A 176 -2.23 -0.67 -6.25
C TYR A 176 -2.54 -1.23 -4.84
N VAL A 177 -1.94 -2.36 -4.47
CA VAL A 177 -2.06 -2.92 -3.12
C VAL A 177 -1.36 -2.04 -2.08
N GLU A 178 -0.20 -1.46 -2.41
CA GLU A 178 0.50 -0.51 -1.54
C GLU A 178 -0.36 0.73 -1.26
N GLU A 179 -0.97 1.33 -2.29
CA GLU A 179 -1.87 2.48 -2.14
C GLU A 179 -3.18 2.12 -1.41
N GLU A 180 -3.76 0.96 -1.69
CA GLU A 180 -4.98 0.52 -0.99
C GLU A 180 -4.71 0.22 0.50
N MET A 181 -3.51 -0.26 0.84
CA MET A 181 -3.09 -0.42 2.24
C MET A 181 -2.83 0.94 2.93
N VAL A 182 -2.38 1.97 2.20
CA VAL A 182 -2.38 3.36 2.72
C VAL A 182 -3.82 3.85 2.93
N ARG A 183 -4.74 3.59 1.99
CA ARG A 183 -6.17 3.95 2.12
C ARG A 183 -6.78 3.30 3.37
N GLY A 184 -6.51 2.02 3.60
CA GLY A 184 -6.95 1.30 4.80
C GLY A 184 -6.51 1.98 6.10
N GLY A 185 -5.23 2.36 6.21
CA GLY A 185 -4.73 3.12 7.36
C GLY A 185 -5.44 4.46 7.56
N ILE A 186 -5.64 5.23 6.48
CA ILE A 186 -6.35 6.52 6.52
C ILE A 186 -7.83 6.35 6.95
N ILE A 187 -8.50 5.28 6.50
CA ILE A 187 -9.88 4.97 6.87
C ILE A 187 -10.01 4.65 8.37
N MET A 188 -8.96 4.13 9.03
CA MET A 188 -8.98 3.84 10.48
C MET A 188 -8.85 5.10 11.36
N ILE A 189 -8.24 6.18 10.87
CA ILE A 189 -8.04 7.44 11.63
C ILE A 189 -9.34 8.03 12.22
N PRO A 190 -10.45 8.20 11.49
CA PRO A 190 -11.68 8.73 12.08
C PRO A 190 -12.26 7.84 13.19
N TYR A 191 -12.11 6.51 13.10
CA TYR A 191 -12.55 5.59 14.16
C TYR A 191 -11.71 5.74 15.44
N LEU A 192 -10.41 5.99 15.31
CA LEU A 192 -9.52 6.31 16.45
C LEU A 192 -10.01 7.58 17.17
N VAL A 193 -10.32 8.65 16.42
CA VAL A 193 -10.82 9.92 16.99
C VAL A 193 -12.17 9.74 17.70
N VAL A 194 -13.10 8.99 17.11
CA VAL A 194 -14.40 8.68 17.74
C VAL A 194 -14.22 7.82 18.99
N GLY A 195 -13.36 6.81 18.95
CA GLY A 195 -13.03 5.97 20.10
C GLY A 195 -12.47 6.80 21.25
N PHE A 196 -11.44 7.61 20.99
CA PHE A 196 -10.83 8.49 21.98
C PHE A 196 -11.85 9.44 22.64
N ALA A 197 -12.76 10.03 21.86
CA ALA A 197 -13.80 10.91 22.38
C ALA A 197 -14.78 10.18 23.31
N ILE A 198 -15.20 8.96 22.96
CA ILE A 198 -16.08 8.13 23.81
C ILE A 198 -15.38 7.77 25.11
N MET A 199 -14.13 7.28 25.05
CA MET A 199 -13.35 6.92 26.22
C MET A 199 -13.17 8.11 27.18
N CYS A 200 -12.81 9.30 26.67
CA CYS A 200 -12.68 10.51 27.48
C CYS A 200 -13.98 10.85 28.23
N VAL A 201 -15.13 10.75 27.56
CA VAL A 201 -16.44 11.00 28.20
C VAL A 201 -16.72 9.95 29.29
N CYS A 202 -16.48 8.66 29.01
CA CYS A 202 -16.65 7.60 30.00
C CYS A 202 -15.74 7.75 31.22
N SER A 203 -14.47 8.10 31.04
CA SER A 203 -13.52 8.37 32.13
C SER A 203 -13.91 9.59 32.97
N ILE A 204 -14.27 10.72 32.34
CA ILE A 204 -14.73 11.92 33.06
C ILE A 204 -15.99 11.64 33.88
N VAL A 205 -17.00 10.99 33.30
CA VAL A 205 -18.25 10.62 34.01
C VAL A 205 -17.98 9.64 35.17
N SER A 206 -17.06 8.70 34.99
CA SER A 206 -16.66 7.74 36.02
C SER A 206 -15.96 8.40 37.21
N VAL A 207 -15.12 9.43 36.96
CA VAL A 207 -14.46 10.21 38.02
C VAL A 207 -15.44 11.14 38.72
N MET A 208 -16.33 11.82 37.98
CA MET A 208 -17.38 12.67 38.57
C MET A 208 -18.33 11.87 39.49
N THR A 209 -18.71 10.66 39.09
CA THR A 209 -19.60 9.80 39.90
C THR A 209 -18.94 9.39 41.23
N ARG A 210 -17.61 9.22 41.26
CA ARG A 210 -16.84 8.94 42.48
C ARG A 210 -16.66 10.16 43.38
N ALA A 211 -16.43 11.34 42.79
CA ALA A 211 -16.30 12.59 43.54
C ALA A 211 -17.59 12.90 44.33
N LEU A 212 -18.75 12.69 43.68
CA LEU A 212 -20.07 12.83 44.29
C LEU A 212 -20.28 11.82 45.41
N TYR A 213 -19.92 10.55 45.21
CA TYR A 213 -20.08 9.49 46.22
C TYR A 213 -19.27 9.75 47.50
N MET A 214 -18.05 10.29 47.36
CA MET A 214 -17.17 10.64 48.49
C MET A 214 -17.40 12.06 49.04
N HIS A 215 -18.42 12.80 48.56
CA HIS A 215 -18.72 14.18 48.96
C HIS A 215 -17.51 15.16 48.89
N GLN A 216 -16.52 14.89 48.04
CA GLN A 216 -15.29 15.67 47.91
C GLN A 216 -15.05 16.19 46.49
N GLU A 217 -15.97 17.05 46.04
CA GLU A 217 -15.85 17.77 44.77
C GLU A 217 -14.62 18.68 44.75
N ASN A 218 -13.66 18.35 43.90
CA ASN A 218 -12.42 19.11 43.73
C ASN A 218 -11.99 19.11 42.27
N TRP A 219 -11.78 20.30 41.70
CA TRP A 219 -11.46 20.49 40.28
C TRP A 219 -10.17 19.78 39.84
N TYR A 220 -9.20 19.58 40.75
CA TYR A 220 -7.95 18.88 40.44
C TYR A 220 -8.18 17.41 40.03
N LYS A 221 -9.24 16.74 40.52
CA LYS A 221 -9.56 15.35 40.15
C LYS A 221 -9.99 15.24 38.67
N ILE A 222 -10.69 16.26 38.17
CA ILE A 222 -11.10 16.35 36.76
C ILE A 222 -9.89 16.64 35.86
N ALA A 223 -8.99 17.54 36.30
CA ALA A 223 -7.75 17.82 35.58
C ALA A 223 -6.85 16.56 35.48
N LEU A 224 -6.73 15.78 36.55
CA LEU A 224 -5.99 14.52 36.56
C LEU A 224 -6.59 13.48 35.59
N ALA A 225 -7.92 13.36 35.55
CA ALA A 225 -8.60 12.49 34.58
C ALA A 225 -8.33 12.87 33.12
N ILE A 226 -8.38 14.18 32.79
CA ILE A 226 -8.09 14.66 31.43
C ILE A 226 -6.62 14.39 31.04
N MET A 227 -5.67 14.61 31.96
CA MET A 227 -4.26 14.31 31.71
C MET A 227 -4.01 12.80 31.56
N ALA A 228 -4.71 11.95 32.32
CA ALA A 228 -4.64 10.50 32.16
C ALA A 228 -5.12 10.05 30.78
N CYS A 229 -6.20 10.63 30.23
CA CYS A 229 -6.66 10.35 28.87
C CYS A 229 -5.66 10.81 27.79
N LEU A 230 -5.02 11.97 27.96
CA LEU A 230 -4.09 12.53 26.97
C LEU A 230 -2.71 11.83 26.96
N THR A 231 -2.29 11.26 28.09
CA THR A 231 -0.95 10.69 28.24
C THR A 231 -0.64 9.53 27.27
N PRO A 232 -1.54 8.54 27.05
CA PRO A 232 -1.33 7.49 26.04
C PRO A 232 -1.16 8.03 24.61
N LEU A 233 -1.92 9.04 24.20
CA LEU A 233 -1.78 9.65 22.86
C LEU A 233 -0.43 10.34 22.69
N LEU A 234 -0.03 11.14 23.67
CA LEU A 234 1.25 11.86 23.66
C LEU A 234 2.43 10.86 23.67
N SER A 235 2.35 9.83 24.51
CA SER A 235 3.33 8.75 24.55
C SER A 235 3.47 8.00 23.21
N CYS A 236 2.35 7.62 22.58
CA CYS A 236 2.35 7.00 21.25
C CYS A 236 2.99 7.92 20.19
N SER A 237 2.62 9.19 20.19
CA SER A 237 3.12 10.17 19.23
C SER A 237 4.64 10.40 19.39
N THR A 238 5.13 10.50 20.62
CA THR A 238 6.56 10.60 20.92
C THR A 238 7.31 9.32 20.54
N ALA A 239 6.76 8.14 20.82
CA ALA A 239 7.37 6.86 20.45
C ALA A 239 7.49 6.69 18.93
N LEU A 240 6.42 6.95 18.18
CA LEU A 240 6.41 6.88 16.71
C LEU A 240 7.37 7.92 16.09
N ALA A 241 7.35 9.17 16.56
CA ALA A 241 8.30 10.19 16.11
C ALA A 241 9.76 9.78 16.38
N THR A 242 10.04 9.18 17.53
CA THR A 242 11.38 8.66 17.86
C THR A 242 11.78 7.50 16.94
N MET A 243 10.86 6.58 16.64
CA MET A 243 11.11 5.50 15.68
C MET A 243 11.46 6.03 14.29
N PHE A 244 10.74 7.04 13.78
CA PHE A 244 11.06 7.67 12.48
C PHE A 244 12.40 8.42 12.50
N LEU A 245 12.75 9.09 13.60
CA LEU A 245 14.08 9.71 13.78
C LEU A 245 15.22 8.67 13.78
N CYS A 246 14.97 7.48 14.36
CA CYS A 246 15.88 6.33 14.30
C CYS A 246 15.90 5.62 12.93
N GLY A 247 15.17 6.12 11.92
CA GLY A 247 15.12 5.53 10.58
C GLY A 247 14.31 4.23 10.46
N VAL A 248 13.45 3.93 11.45
CA VAL A 248 12.54 2.79 11.36
C VAL A 248 11.48 3.06 10.29
N ARG A 249 11.33 2.12 9.35
CA ARG A 249 10.35 2.21 8.25
C ARG A 249 8.91 2.33 8.78
N PHE A 250 8.11 3.15 8.12
CA PHE A 250 6.66 3.18 8.34
C PHE A 250 5.99 1.86 7.91
N ALA A 251 4.97 1.43 8.65
CA ALA A 251 4.07 0.36 8.26
C ALA A 251 2.63 0.69 8.68
N SER A 252 1.67 0.43 7.80
CA SER A 252 0.22 0.65 8.04
C SER A 252 -0.32 0.09 9.35
N ILE A 253 0.25 -1.02 9.85
CA ILE A 253 -0.15 -1.64 11.12
C ILE A 253 0.18 -0.77 12.35
N LEU A 254 1.13 0.17 12.24
CA LEU A 254 1.43 1.14 13.30
C LEU A 254 0.23 2.03 13.62
N CYS A 255 -0.67 2.29 12.64
CA CYS A 255 -1.90 3.03 12.84
C CYS A 255 -2.88 2.37 13.83
N VAL A 256 -2.71 1.07 14.12
CA VAL A 256 -3.53 0.31 15.09
C VAL A 256 -2.97 0.40 16.51
N ILE A 257 -1.67 0.66 16.67
CA ILE A 257 -0.98 0.67 17.98
C ILE A 257 -1.61 1.68 18.97
N PRO A 258 -1.96 2.93 18.59
CA PRO A 258 -2.58 3.87 19.52
C PRO A 258 -3.88 3.35 20.16
N PHE A 259 -4.69 2.56 19.45
CA PHE A 259 -5.91 1.97 20.00
C PHE A 259 -5.61 0.90 21.06
N LEU A 260 -4.60 0.06 20.82
CA LEU A 260 -4.13 -0.93 21.78
C LEU A 260 -3.51 -0.27 23.03
N VAL A 261 -2.71 0.79 22.85
CA VAL A 261 -2.08 1.50 23.97
C VAL A 261 -3.10 2.33 24.76
N LEU A 262 -4.10 2.93 24.12
CA LEU A 262 -5.22 3.60 24.80
C LEU A 262 -5.98 2.63 25.72
N SER A 263 -6.42 1.48 25.18
CA SER A 263 -7.21 0.50 25.94
C SER A 263 -6.45 -0.14 27.11
N ILE A 264 -5.13 -0.32 26.99
CA ILE A 264 -4.28 -0.79 28.10
C ILE A 264 -4.02 0.35 29.11
N GLY A 265 -3.64 1.53 28.64
CA GLY A 265 -3.23 2.65 29.50
C GLY A 265 -4.36 3.20 30.38
N GLU A 266 -5.58 3.31 29.83
CA GLU A 266 -6.75 3.77 30.58
C GLU A 266 -7.18 2.74 31.64
N PHE A 267 -7.10 1.45 31.35
CA PHE A 267 -7.40 0.39 32.33
C PHE A 267 -6.47 0.47 33.55
N THR A 268 -5.17 0.67 33.34
CA THR A 268 -4.20 0.89 34.43
C THR A 268 -4.49 2.18 35.19
N GLY A 269 -4.69 3.31 34.49
CA GLY A 269 -4.98 4.60 35.14
C GLY A 269 -6.26 4.59 35.98
N ILE A 270 -7.29 3.85 35.54
CA ILE A 270 -8.52 3.63 36.31
C ILE A 270 -8.24 2.73 37.53
N LEU A 271 -7.43 1.67 37.41
CA LEU A 271 -7.05 0.80 38.51
C LEU A 271 -6.25 1.54 39.60
N ASP A 272 -5.30 2.38 39.23
CA ASP A 272 -4.53 3.17 40.22
C ASP A 272 -5.46 4.16 40.96
N ASN A 273 -6.43 4.77 40.25
CA ASN A 273 -7.47 5.59 40.86
C ASN A 273 -8.45 4.81 41.77
N PHE A 274 -8.61 3.49 41.59
CA PHE A 274 -9.27 2.62 42.57
C PHE A 274 -8.35 2.37 43.78
N ALA A 275 -7.06 2.08 43.55
CA ALA A 275 -6.11 1.65 44.58
C ALA A 275 -5.71 2.77 45.55
N GLU A 276 -5.64 4.03 45.12
CA GLU A 276 -5.40 5.17 46.03
C GLU A 276 -6.62 5.56 46.90
N ASN A 277 -7.80 5.01 46.65
CA ASN A 277 -9.06 5.44 47.26
C ASN A 277 -9.84 4.28 47.95
N GLY A 278 -9.14 3.22 48.39
CA GLY A 278 -9.70 2.04 49.07
C GLY A 278 -8.96 1.67 50.35
#